data_AF-A0A0Q9Q4J2-F1
#
_entry.id   AF-A0A0Q9Q4J2-F1
#
_cell.length_a   1.000
_cell.length_b   1.000
_cell.length_c   1.000
_cell.angle_alpha   90.00
_cell.angle_beta   90.00
_cell.angle_gamma   90.00
#
_symmetry.space_group_name_H-M   'P 1'
#
loop_
_entity.id
_entity.type
_entity.pdbx_description
1 polymer ?
#
loop_
_entity_poly.entity_id
_entity_poly.type
_entity_poly.pdbx_seq_one_letter_code
_entity_poly.pdbx_strand_id
1 'polypeptide(L)'
;MGPVSRSAQRLVGIVALLLLGMLSLPAAAYVLDGPGTENWIVPVQLVAMATAGAATTIALPGMARADATPARRALTGAWWGLLAALAGVAISWFALNGIRGA
;
A
#
# COMPACT_ATOMS: atom_id res chain seq x y z
N MET A 1 16.52 -23.26 -5.19
CA MET A 1 16.31 -22.06 -4.35
C MET A 1 15.52 -22.50 -3.13
N GLY A 2 16.06 -22.33 -1.91
CA GLY A 2 15.35 -22.69 -0.68
C GLY A 2 14.11 -21.80 -0.47
N PRO A 3 13.14 -22.22 0.37
CA PRO A 3 11.97 -21.41 0.66
C PRO A 3 12.38 -20.07 1.30
N VAL A 4 11.90 -18.96 0.73
CA VAL A 4 12.15 -17.61 1.26
C VAL A 4 11.61 -17.53 2.69
N SER A 5 12.43 -17.06 3.63
CA SER A 5 12.05 -16.99 5.04
C SER A 5 10.86 -16.06 5.28
N ARG A 6 10.06 -16.34 6.31
CA ARG A 6 8.91 -15.50 6.69
C ARG A 6 9.30 -14.04 6.92
N SER A 7 10.44 -13.83 7.57
CA SER A 7 10.98 -12.50 7.83
C SER A 7 11.35 -11.76 6.55
N ALA A 8 11.97 -12.45 5.59
CA ALA A 8 12.29 -11.87 4.29
C ALA A 8 11.01 -11.49 3.52
N GLN A 9 9.99 -12.36 3.51
CA GLN A 9 8.70 -12.04 2.88
C GLN A 9 8.03 -10.82 3.50
N ARG A 10 8.06 -10.69 4.83
CA ARG A 10 7.51 -9.53 5.54
C ARG A 10 8.26 -8.25 5.19
N LEU A 11 9.58 -8.29 5.22
CA LEU A 11 10.41 -7.13 4.88
C LEU A 11 10.12 -6.67 3.45
N VAL A 12 10.16 -7.60 2.48
CA VAL A 12 9.89 -7.30 1.07
C VAL A 12 8.48 -6.74 0.89
N GLY A 13 7.47 -7.37 1.50
CA GLY A 13 6.09 -6.92 1.41
C GLY A 13 5.86 -5.54 2.02
N ILE A 14 6.44 -5.25 3.19
CA ILE A 14 6.35 -3.93 3.83
C ILE A 14 7.01 -2.86 2.95
N VAL A 15 8.24 -3.11 2.48
CA VAL A 15 8.96 -2.15 1.62
C VAL A 15 8.19 -1.90 0.33
N ALA A 16 7.70 -2.95 -0.33
CA ALA A 16 6.93 -2.82 -1.56
C ALA A 16 5.64 -2.00 -1.34
N LEU A 17 4.89 -2.29 -0.29
CA LEU A 17 3.66 -1.56 0.01
C LEU A 17 3.93 -0.10 0.39
N LEU A 18 5.00 0.19 1.12
CA LEU A 18 5.38 1.58 1.44
C LEU A 18 5.72 2.37 0.19
N LEU A 19 6.53 1.81 -0.72
CA LEU A 19 6.86 2.45 -1.99
C LEU A 19 5.61 2.70 -2.84
N LEU A 20 4.73 1.70 -2.95
CA LEU A 20 3.45 1.85 -3.62
C LEU A 20 2.58 2.93 -2.95
N GLY A 21 2.51 2.94 -1.62
CA GLY A 21 1.76 3.93 -0.85
C GLY A 21 2.21 5.35 -1.13
N MET A 22 3.52 5.60 -1.11
CA MET A 22 4.12 6.90 -1.42
C MET A 22 3.79 7.38 -2.84
N LEU A 23 3.82 6.48 -3.82
CA LEU A 23 3.59 6.80 -5.23
C LEU A 23 2.11 6.79 -5.64
N SER A 24 1.24 6.13 -4.86
CA SER A 24 -0.15 5.88 -5.23
C SER A 24 -0.97 7.16 -5.41
N LEU A 25 -0.82 8.14 -4.51
CA LEU A 25 -1.58 9.39 -4.58
C LEU A 25 -1.11 10.28 -5.75
N PRO A 26 0.20 10.54 -5.94
CA PRO A 26 0.67 11.25 -7.14
C PRO A 26 0.27 10.57 -8.44
N ALA A 27 0.32 9.23 -8.50
CA ALA A 27 -0.11 8.48 -9.67
C ALA A 27 -1.61 8.62 -9.95
N ALA A 28 -2.45 8.51 -8.92
CA ALA A 28 -3.90 8.70 -9.05
C ALA A 28 -4.24 10.13 -9.47
N ALA A 29 -3.58 11.13 -8.89
CA ALA A 29 -3.73 12.54 -9.28
C ALA A 29 -3.33 12.72 -10.75
N TYR A 30 -2.13 12.29 -11.15
CA TYR A 30 -1.66 12.40 -12.53
C TYR A 30 -2.66 11.85 -13.57
N VAL A 31 -3.35 10.76 -13.24
CA VAL A 31 -4.35 10.14 -14.14
C VAL A 31 -5.72 10.83 -14.09
N LEU A 32 -6.12 11.39 -12.94
CA LEU A 32 -7.49 11.84 -12.68
C LEU A 32 -7.63 13.36 -12.40
N ASP A 33 -6.57 14.15 -12.58
CA ASP A 33 -6.54 15.62 -12.38
C ASP A 33 -7.27 16.42 -13.48
N GLY A 34 -8.37 15.87 -13.99
CA GLY A 34 -9.19 16.46 -15.05
C GLY A 34 -10.59 16.84 -14.57
N PRO A 35 -11.28 17.79 -15.26
CA PRO A 35 -12.58 18.28 -14.84
C PRO A 35 -13.61 17.16 -14.64
N GLY A 36 -14.09 17.02 -13.41
CA GLY A 36 -15.10 16.04 -13.03
C GLY A 36 -14.54 14.68 -12.59
N THR A 37 -13.23 14.45 -12.65
CA THR A 37 -12.58 13.24 -12.14
C THR A 37 -11.78 13.45 -10.85
N GLU A 38 -11.59 14.70 -10.40
CA GLU A 38 -10.74 15.00 -9.24
C GLU A 38 -11.27 14.36 -7.95
N ASN A 39 -12.59 14.31 -7.78
CA ASN A 39 -13.24 13.67 -6.64
C ASN A 39 -13.00 12.15 -6.57
N TRP A 40 -12.52 11.53 -7.65
CA TRP A 40 -12.19 10.11 -7.71
C TRP A 40 -10.73 9.79 -7.35
N ILE A 41 -9.85 10.79 -7.21
CA ILE A 41 -8.43 10.58 -6.91
C ILE A 41 -8.25 9.75 -5.63
N VAL A 42 -8.84 10.19 -4.51
CA VAL A 42 -8.72 9.49 -3.22
C VAL A 42 -9.44 8.13 -3.24
N PRO A 43 -10.70 8.01 -3.69
CA PRO A 43 -11.37 6.70 -3.80
C PRO A 43 -10.58 5.68 -4.63
N VAL A 44 -10.11 6.05 -5.82
CA VAL A 44 -9.36 5.15 -6.70
C VAL A 44 -8.03 4.76 -6.05
N GLN A 45 -7.33 5.70 -5.44
CA GLN A 45 -6.08 5.45 -4.73
C GLN A 45 -6.27 4.45 -3.57
N LEU A 46 -7.30 4.61 -2.75
CA LEU A 46 -7.59 3.71 -1.63
C LEU A 46 -7.96 2.30 -2.12
N VAL A 47 -8.78 2.20 -3.16
CA VAL A 47 -9.16 0.91 -3.77
C VAL A 47 -7.93 0.21 -4.37
N ALA A 48 -7.08 0.95 -5.08
CA ALA A 48 -5.85 0.42 -5.65
C ALA A 48 -4.91 -0.12 -4.55
N MET A 49 -4.72 0.64 -3.47
CA MET A 49 -3.86 0.24 -2.36
C MET A 49 -4.43 -0.95 -1.58
N ALA A 50 -5.73 -0.99 -1.32
CA ALA A 50 -6.37 -2.16 -0.73
C ALA A 50 -6.18 -3.41 -1.59
N THR A 51 -6.33 -3.28 -2.92
CA THR A 51 -6.14 -4.38 -3.87
C THR A 51 -4.68 -4.84 -3.91
N ALA A 52 -3.73 -3.91 -3.98
CA ALA A 52 -2.30 -4.21 -3.97
C ALA A 52 -1.88 -4.90 -2.66
N GLY A 53 -2.37 -4.43 -1.52
CA GLY A 53 -2.17 -5.06 -0.22
C GLY A 53 -2.70 -6.49 -0.17
N ALA A 54 -3.94 -6.70 -0.62
CA ALA A 54 -4.55 -8.02 -0.71
C ALA A 54 -3.72 -8.96 -1.59
N ALA A 55 -3.36 -8.54 -2.80
CA ALA A 55 -2.52 -9.29 -3.73
C ALA A 55 -1.16 -9.64 -3.11
N THR A 56 -0.52 -8.69 -2.43
CA THR A 56 0.78 -8.89 -1.78
C THR A 56 0.73 -9.99 -0.72
N THR A 57 -0.28 -10.01 0.14
CA THR A 57 -0.40 -11.05 1.19
C THR A 57 -0.87 -12.41 0.69
N ILE A 58 -1.52 -12.47 -0.47
CA ILE A 58 -1.80 -13.73 -1.18
C ILE A 58 -0.49 -14.29 -1.76
N ALA A 59 0.31 -13.44 -2.42
CA ALA A 59 1.58 -13.82 -3.03
C ALA A 59 2.69 -14.12 -2.01
N LEU A 60 2.68 -13.42 -0.87
CA LEU A 60 3.65 -13.52 0.23
C LEU A 60 2.95 -14.04 1.50
N PRO A 61 2.65 -15.34 1.60
CA PRO A 61 1.82 -15.89 2.68
C PRO A 61 2.43 -15.71 4.08
N GLY A 62 3.75 -15.51 4.18
CA GLY A 62 4.44 -15.21 5.42
C GLY A 62 4.10 -13.84 6.05
N MET A 63 3.41 -12.97 5.31
CA MET A 63 2.87 -11.72 5.83
C MET A 63 1.62 -11.94 6.70
N ALA A 64 0.88 -13.02 6.46
CA ALA A 64 -0.32 -13.35 7.22
C ALA A 64 -0.06 -14.43 8.29
N ARG A 65 -1.06 -14.70 9.13
CA ARG A 65 -1.02 -15.85 10.05
C ARG A 65 -0.96 -17.16 9.27
N ALA A 66 -0.22 -18.14 9.79
CA ALA A 66 0.06 -19.42 9.13
C ALA A 66 -1.23 -20.09 8.61
N ASP A 67 -2.23 -20.16 9.48
CA ASP A 67 -3.48 -20.90 9.26
C ASP A 67 -4.62 -20.01 8.74
N ALA A 68 -4.29 -18.81 8.26
CA ALA A 68 -5.28 -17.91 7.68
C ALA A 68 -5.76 -18.45 6.33
N THR A 69 -7.08 -18.55 6.16
CA THR A 69 -7.71 -18.81 4.86
C THR A 69 -7.36 -17.71 3.84
N PRO A 70 -7.38 -17.98 2.53
CA PRO A 70 -7.05 -16.99 1.50
C PRO A 70 -7.82 -15.66 1.65
N ALA A 71 -9.11 -15.73 1.98
CA ALA A 71 -9.94 -14.53 2.22
C ALA A 71 -9.45 -13.70 3.42
N ARG A 72 -9.07 -14.35 4.53
CA ARG A 72 -8.50 -13.65 5.70
C ARG A 72 -7.14 -13.05 5.39
N ARG A 73 -6.32 -13.71 4.56
CA ARG A 73 -5.04 -13.16 4.09
C ARG A 73 -5.28 -11.91 3.27
N ALA A 74 -6.16 -11.99 2.26
CA ALA A 74 -6.55 -10.86 1.43
C ALA A 74 -7.04 -9.66 2.25
N LEU A 75 -7.92 -9.89 3.23
CA LEU A 75 -8.41 -8.83 4.12
C LEU A 75 -7.29 -8.21 4.97
N THR A 76 -6.39 -9.04 5.50
CA THR A 76 -5.20 -8.57 6.24
C THR A 76 -4.32 -7.71 5.33
N GLY A 77 -4.11 -8.16 4.09
CA GLY A 77 -3.38 -7.42 3.07
C GLY A 77 -4.03 -6.10 2.70
N ALA A 78 -5.35 -6.07 2.51
CA ALA A 78 -6.07 -4.84 2.22
C ALA A 78 -5.82 -3.79 3.31
N TRP A 79 -5.87 -4.17 4.59
CA TRP A 79 -5.50 -3.29 5.69
C TRP A 79 -4.05 -2.84 5.64
N TRP A 80 -3.10 -3.72 5.32
CA TRP A 80 -1.70 -3.32 5.10
C TRP A 80 -1.54 -2.30 3.97
N GLY A 81 -2.27 -2.49 2.87
CA GLY A 81 -2.27 -1.56 1.75
C GLY A 81 -2.82 -0.18 2.13
N LEU A 82 -3.94 -0.14 2.86
CA LEU A 82 -4.52 1.11 3.38
C LEU A 82 -3.60 1.80 4.39
N LEU A 83 -2.96 1.05 5.28
CA LEU A 83 -1.96 1.60 6.20
C LEU A 83 -0.77 2.19 5.44
N ALA A 84 -0.30 1.51 4.39
CA ALA A 84 0.79 2.00 3.57
C ALA A 84 0.40 3.24 2.75
N ALA A 85 -0.86 3.34 2.30
CA ALA A 85 -1.41 4.54 1.68
C ALA A 85 -1.31 5.75 2.63
N LEU A 86 -1.77 5.60 3.87
CA LEU A 86 -1.69 6.65 4.89
C LEU A 86 -0.24 7.01 5.23
N ALA A 87 0.62 6.00 5.42
CA ALA A 87 2.04 6.21 5.67
C ALA A 87 2.71 6.93 4.49
N GLY A 88 2.37 6.57 3.25
CA GLY A 88 2.85 7.22 2.05
C GLY A 88 2.49 8.70 1.99
N VAL A 89 1.24 9.05 2.31
CA VAL A 89 0.80 10.45 2.42
C VAL A 89 1.59 11.18 3.51
N ALA A 90 1.76 10.59 4.68
CA ALA A 90 2.53 11.19 5.77
C ALA A 90 4.00 11.42 5.37
N ILE A 91 4.65 10.43 4.76
CA ILE A 91 6.04 10.53 4.28
C ILE A 91 6.16 11.62 3.22
N SER A 92 5.27 11.64 2.22
CA SER A 92 5.26 12.66 1.18
C SER A 92 5.03 14.05 1.76
N TRP A 93 4.15 14.18 2.76
CA TRP A 93 3.95 15.44 3.48
C TRP A 93 5.26 15.88 4.17
N PHE A 94 5.94 15.00 4.91
CA PHE A 94 7.21 15.34 5.54
C PHE A 94 8.31 15.67 4.52
N ALA A 95 8.36 14.96 3.39
CA ALA A 95 9.34 15.17 2.35
C ALA A 95 9.15 16.52 1.63
N LEU A 96 7.89 16.93 1.41
CA LEU A 96 7.56 18.19 0.74
C LEU A 96 7.60 19.40 1.68
N ASN A 97 7.13 19.25 2.92
CA ASN A 97 7.05 20.35 3.88
C ASN A 97 8.34 20.52 4.72
N GLY A 98 9.19 19.51 4.80
CA GLY A 98 10.42 19.55 5.59
C GLY A 98 10.20 19.59 7.11
N ILE A 99 11.25 19.32 7.88
CA ILE A 99 11.28 19.38 9.36
C ILE A 99 11.02 20.82 9.87
N ARG A 100 11.07 21.82 8.98
CA ARG A 100 10.67 23.20 9.23
C ARG A 100 9.23 23.34 8.76
N GLY A 101 8.29 22.82 9.55
CA GLY A 101 6.87 22.84 9.20
C GLY A 101 6.39 24.24 8.81
N ALA A 102 5.48 24.29 7.82
CA ALA A 102 4.63 25.41 7.40
C ALA A 102 5.19 26.83 7.58
#